data_AF-A0A3Q0SPS0-F1
#
_entry.id   AF-A0A3Q0SPS0-F1
#
_cell.length_a   1.000
_cell.length_b   1.000
_cell.length_c   1.000
_cell.angle_alpha   90.00
_cell.angle_beta   90.00
_cell.angle_gamma   90.00
#
_symmetry.space_group_name_H-M   'P 1'
#
loop_
_entity.id
_entity.type
_entity.pdbx_description
1 polymer ?
#
loop_
_entity_poly.entity_id
_entity_poly.type
_entity_poly.pdbx_seq_one_letter_code
_entity_poly.pdbx_strand_id
1 'polypeptide(L)'
;VENLHCSAPTRWRWRTSEVRPKVEFCSLLQHAGATKDVFTMKEVMFYLGQYIIQKQLYDQKQQHIVHCAQDALGRVLGVDSFSVKEPQVLFAMITKNLVAVRSQGIIKA
;
A
#
# COMPACT_ATOMS: atom_id res chain seq x y z
N VAL A 1 9.31 -23.34 -12.27
CA VAL A 1 8.75 -21.98 -12.10
C VAL A 1 7.33 -22.10 -11.59
N GLU A 2 7.19 -22.46 -10.32
CA GLU A 2 5.89 -22.72 -9.69
C GLU A 2 5.20 -21.40 -9.35
N ASN A 3 4.02 -21.27 -9.91
CA ASN A 3 3.09 -20.18 -9.71
C ASN A 3 2.56 -20.22 -8.28
N LEU A 4 2.91 -19.21 -7.48
CA LEU A 4 2.21 -18.87 -6.24
C LEU A 4 0.81 -18.37 -6.58
N HIS A 5 -0.13 -19.30 -6.77
CA HIS A 5 -1.56 -19.03 -6.77
C HIS A 5 -1.99 -18.85 -5.31
N CYS A 6 -1.91 -17.62 -4.82
CA CYS A 6 -2.61 -17.24 -3.59
C CYS A 6 -4.12 -17.32 -3.85
N SER A 7 -4.82 -18.23 -3.18
CA SER A 7 -6.28 -18.30 -3.17
C SER A 7 -6.85 -17.03 -2.52
N ALA A 8 -7.22 -16.03 -3.32
CA ALA A 8 -7.91 -14.83 -2.88
C ALA A 8 -9.43 -15.07 -2.80
N PRO A 9 -10.15 -14.51 -1.81
CA PRO A 9 -11.60 -14.53 -1.80
C PRO A 9 -12.15 -13.84 -3.04
N THR A 10 -13.19 -14.44 -3.61
CA THR A 10 -13.87 -14.13 -4.87
C THR A 10 -14.10 -12.63 -5.15
N ARG A 11 -13.22 -12.02 -5.95
CA ARG A 11 -13.50 -10.99 -7.00
C ARG A 11 -12.17 -10.38 -7.45
N TRP A 12 -11.52 -11.04 -8.41
CA TRP A 12 -10.27 -10.63 -9.03
C TRP A 12 -10.40 -9.32 -9.82
N ARG A 13 -10.48 -8.19 -9.11
CA ARG A 13 -10.45 -6.83 -9.64
C ARG A 13 -9.77 -5.95 -8.59
N TRP A 14 -8.48 -6.21 -8.35
CA TRP A 14 -7.63 -5.34 -7.51
C TRP A 14 -6.23 -5.15 -8.12
N ARG A 15 -5.73 -6.13 -8.90
CA ARG A 15 -4.46 -5.99 -9.64
C ARG A 15 -4.48 -4.86 -10.67
N THR A 16 -5.64 -4.54 -11.22
CA THR A 16 -5.84 -3.48 -12.25
C THR A 16 -6.74 -2.35 -11.75
N SER A 17 -7.03 -2.30 -10.45
CA SER A 17 -8.00 -1.37 -9.92
C SER A 17 -7.34 -0.10 -9.43
N GLU A 18 -7.91 1.01 -9.88
CA GLU A 18 -7.60 2.32 -9.40
C GLU A 18 -8.13 2.48 -7.97
N VAL A 19 -7.29 3.04 -7.12
CA VAL A 19 -7.55 3.32 -5.71
C VAL A 19 -7.21 4.77 -5.42
N ARG A 20 -8.02 5.40 -4.57
CA ARG A 20 -7.72 6.70 -3.97
C ARG A 20 -7.33 6.48 -2.51
N PRO A 21 -6.10 6.85 -2.11
CA PRO A 21 -5.70 6.80 -0.71
C PRO A 21 -6.48 7.83 0.11
N LYS A 22 -6.76 7.49 1.38
CA LYS A 22 -7.25 8.47 2.37
C LYS A 22 -6.19 9.54 2.59
N VAL A 23 -6.61 10.72 3.08
CA VAL A 23 -5.76 11.93 3.19
C VAL A 23 -4.40 11.63 3.83
N GLU A 24 -4.37 11.02 5.01
CA GLU A 24 -3.10 10.75 5.72
C GLU A 24 -2.19 9.79 4.95
N PHE A 25 -2.76 8.75 4.33
CA PHE A 25 -2.00 7.81 3.52
C PHE A 25 -1.52 8.44 2.21
N CYS A 26 -2.31 9.34 1.61
CA CYS A 26 -1.93 10.11 0.44
C CYS A 26 -0.70 10.98 0.73
N SER A 27 -0.69 11.66 1.87
CA SER A 27 0.45 12.47 2.30
C SER A 27 1.73 11.63 2.42
N LEU A 28 1.67 10.39 2.90
CA LEU A 28 2.85 9.51 2.93
C LEU A 28 3.40 9.23 1.53
N LEU A 29 2.52 8.92 0.56
CA LEU A 29 2.93 8.68 -0.82
C LEU A 29 3.52 9.93 -1.46
N GLN A 30 2.97 11.11 -1.15
CA GLN A 30 3.49 12.40 -1.63
C GLN A 30 4.88 12.72 -1.09
N HIS A 31 5.15 12.45 0.19
CA HIS A 31 6.49 12.56 0.76
C HIS A 31 7.50 11.64 0.07
N ALA A 32 7.04 10.52 -0.51
CA ALA A 32 7.85 9.62 -1.32
C ALA A 32 7.94 10.01 -2.81
N GLY A 33 7.39 11.15 -3.20
CA GLY A 33 7.46 11.70 -4.56
C GLY A 33 6.24 11.41 -5.44
N ALA A 34 5.12 10.91 -4.89
CA ALA A 34 3.88 10.82 -5.64
C ALA A 34 3.25 12.20 -5.88
N THR A 35 2.75 12.44 -7.10
CA THR A 35 2.14 13.73 -7.49
C THR A 35 0.67 13.63 -7.91
N LYS A 36 0.10 12.43 -7.86
CA LYS A 36 -1.27 12.14 -8.30
C LYS A 36 -2.15 11.68 -7.15
N ASP A 37 -3.46 11.67 -7.36
CA ASP A 37 -4.45 11.28 -6.34
C ASP A 37 -5.08 9.90 -6.57
N VAL A 38 -4.82 9.28 -7.73
CA VAL A 38 -5.33 7.96 -8.11
C VAL A 38 -4.16 7.05 -8.44
N PHE A 39 -4.15 5.87 -7.85
CA PHE A 39 -3.05 4.92 -7.93
C PHE A 39 -3.56 3.54 -8.29
N THR A 40 -2.67 2.71 -8.83
CA THR A 40 -2.83 1.26 -8.79
C THR A 40 -2.24 0.70 -7.50
N MET A 41 -2.63 -0.51 -7.10
CA MET A 41 -1.98 -1.19 -5.96
C MET A 41 -0.46 -1.33 -6.14
N LYS A 42 0.02 -1.51 -7.38
CA LYS A 42 1.45 -1.58 -7.68
C LYS A 42 2.18 -0.27 -7.34
N GLU A 43 1.58 0.86 -7.71
CA GLU A 43 2.16 2.18 -7.41
C GLU A 43 2.11 2.52 -5.93
N VAL A 44 1.02 2.15 -5.25
CA VAL A 44 0.94 2.29 -3.78
C VAL A 44 2.10 1.53 -3.12
N MET A 45 2.33 0.27 -3.49
CA MET A 45 3.44 -0.52 -2.96
C MET A 45 4.81 0.08 -3.30
N PHE A 46 4.97 0.60 -4.52
CA PHE A 46 6.20 1.24 -4.95
C PHE A 46 6.54 2.47 -4.11
N TYR A 47 5.61 3.43 -3.99
CA TYR A 47 5.83 4.66 -3.22
C TYR A 47 5.96 4.39 -1.72
N LEU A 48 5.24 3.40 -1.19
CA LEU A 48 5.42 2.97 0.20
C LEU A 48 6.83 2.42 0.44
N GLY A 49 7.35 1.62 -0.48
CA GLY A 49 8.75 1.15 -0.43
C GLY A 49 9.75 2.30 -0.49
N GLN A 50 9.53 3.29 -1.37
CA GLN A 50 10.37 4.49 -1.45
C GLN A 50 10.36 5.28 -0.13
N TYR A 51 9.18 5.48 0.47
CA TYR A 51 9.04 6.15 1.76
C TYR A 51 9.91 5.47 2.85
N ILE A 52 9.79 4.14 2.97
CA ILE A 52 10.53 3.33 3.95
C ILE A 52 12.04 3.44 3.74
N ILE A 53 12.51 3.39 2.49
CA ILE A 53 13.93 3.49 2.15
C ILE A 53 14.47 4.89 2.46
N GLN A 54 13.78 5.95 2.02
CA GLN A 54 14.21 7.34 2.22
C GLN A 54 14.29 7.71 3.69
N LYS A 55 13.35 7.23 4.50
CA LYS A 55 13.31 7.43 5.95
C LYS A 55 14.16 6.43 6.73
N GLN A 56 14.75 5.44 6.06
CA GLN A 56 15.51 4.34 6.65
C GLN A 56 14.78 3.62 7.80
N LEU A 57 13.47 3.38 7.61
CA LEU A 57 12.62 2.75 8.63
C LEU A 57 12.83 1.23 8.74
N TYR A 58 13.71 0.64 7.93
CA TYR A 58 14.00 -0.79 7.96
C TYR A 58 15.08 -1.12 9.01
N ASP A 59 15.01 -2.31 9.57
CA ASP A 59 16.04 -2.84 10.46
C ASP A 59 17.33 -3.14 9.69
N GLN A 60 18.49 -2.69 10.19
CA GLN A 60 19.77 -2.87 9.51
C GLN A 60 20.21 -4.34 9.40
N LYS A 61 19.83 -5.19 10.36
CA LYS A 61 20.15 -6.62 10.35
C LYS A 61 19.07 -7.43 9.66
N GLN A 62 17.82 -7.01 9.80
CA GLN A 62 16.66 -7.67 9.25
C GLN A 62 15.87 -6.71 8.36
N GLN A 63 16.41 -6.33 7.20
CA GLN A 63 15.82 -5.30 6.30
C GLN A 63 14.37 -5.55 5.85
N HIS A 64 13.84 -6.76 6.08
CA HIS A 64 12.45 -7.07 5.85
C HIS A 64 11.52 -6.59 6.99
N ILE A 65 12.06 -6.21 8.14
CA ILE A 65 11.35 -5.64 9.28
C ILE A 65 11.41 -4.13 9.18
N VAL A 66 10.25 -3.49 9.27
CA VAL A 66 10.09 -2.04 9.29
C VAL A 66 9.67 -1.62 10.68
N HIS A 67 10.40 -0.67 11.28
CA HIS A 67 10.08 -0.04 12.57
C HIS A 67 9.51 1.35 12.30
N CYS A 68 8.25 1.56 12.66
CA CYS A 68 7.51 2.77 12.32
C CYS A 68 6.66 3.37 13.45
N ALA A 69 6.81 2.89 14.69
CA ALA A 69 6.11 3.39 15.88
C ALA A 69 6.21 4.92 16.08
N GLN A 70 7.37 5.50 15.72
CA GLN A 70 7.64 6.94 15.86
C GLN A 70 7.48 7.71 14.55
N ASP A 71 7.05 7.05 13.48
CA ASP A 71 6.85 7.67 12.17
C ASP A 71 5.35 7.73 11.83
N ALA A 72 4.97 8.68 10.96
CA ALA A 72 3.60 8.80 10.46
C ALA A 72 3.10 7.50 9.81
N LEU A 73 3.99 6.70 9.22
CA LEU A 73 3.68 5.40 8.66
C LEU A 73 3.02 4.45 9.69
N GLY A 74 3.58 4.34 10.89
CA GLY A 74 3.05 3.44 11.92
C GLY A 74 1.68 3.89 12.42
N ARG A 75 1.48 5.22 12.54
CA ARG A 75 0.18 5.80 12.89
C ARG A 75 -0.90 5.47 11.85
N VAL A 76 -0.58 5.64 10.56
CA VAL A 76 -1.55 5.43 9.47
C VAL A 76 -1.85 3.94 9.25
N LEU A 77 -0.86 3.06 9.43
CA LEU A 77 -1.07 1.62 9.34
C LEU A 77 -1.63 1.01 10.63
N GLY A 78 -1.52 1.71 11.76
CA GLY A 78 -1.98 1.25 13.07
C GLY A 78 -1.09 0.17 13.68
N VAL A 79 0.22 0.19 13.39
CA VAL A 79 1.21 -0.79 13.87
C VAL A 79 2.53 -0.12 14.21
N ASP A 80 3.25 -0.69 15.17
CA ASP A 80 4.59 -0.21 15.56
C ASP A 80 5.68 -0.76 14.63
N SER A 81 5.49 -1.98 14.13
CA SER A 81 6.40 -2.64 13.20
C SER A 81 5.67 -3.68 12.35
N PHE A 82 6.25 -4.03 11.20
CA PHE A 82 5.74 -5.10 10.35
C PHE A 82 6.83 -5.73 9.48
N SER A 83 6.55 -6.94 9.00
CA SER A 83 7.41 -7.69 8.08
C SER A 83 6.92 -7.56 6.64
N VAL A 84 7.78 -7.14 5.71
CA VAL A 84 7.45 -7.14 4.26
C VAL A 84 7.39 -8.54 3.67
N LYS A 85 7.85 -9.57 4.40
CA LYS A 85 7.67 -10.99 4.03
C LYS A 85 6.26 -11.52 4.31
N GLU A 86 5.41 -10.74 4.96
CA GLU A 86 4.02 -11.09 5.26
C GLU A 86 3.05 -10.30 4.37
N PRO A 87 2.95 -10.63 3.06
CA PRO A 87 2.21 -9.83 2.10
C PRO A 87 0.72 -9.76 2.41
N GLN A 88 0.14 -10.79 3.03
CA GLN A 88 -1.28 -10.79 3.40
C GLN A 88 -1.60 -9.77 4.49
N VAL A 89 -0.76 -9.71 5.54
CA VAL A 89 -0.89 -8.75 6.63
C VAL A 89 -0.67 -7.33 6.10
N LEU A 90 0.38 -7.14 5.30
CA LEU A 90 0.68 -5.85 4.68
C LEU A 90 -0.46 -5.36 3.78
N PHE A 91 -1.01 -6.24 2.94
CA PHE A 91 -2.13 -5.91 2.07
C PHE A 91 -3.39 -5.53 2.88
N ALA A 92 -3.69 -6.25 3.97
CA ALA A 92 -4.81 -5.94 4.84
C ALA A 92 -4.67 -4.57 5.52
N MET A 93 -3.46 -4.18 5.95
CA MET A 93 -3.22 -2.85 6.53
C MET A 93 -3.34 -1.74 5.48
N ILE A 94 -2.76 -1.93 4.30
CA ILE A 94 -2.79 -0.93 3.23
C ILE A 94 -4.21 -0.70 2.72
N THR A 95 -4.96 -1.77 2.46
CA THR A 95 -6.32 -1.66 1.89
C THR A 95 -7.32 -0.94 2.79
N LYS A 96 -7.12 -0.94 4.12
CA LYS A 96 -7.91 -0.11 5.06
C LYS A 96 -7.76 1.40 4.82
N ASN A 97 -6.68 1.80 4.15
CA ASN A 97 -6.33 3.17 3.84
C ASN A 97 -6.67 3.58 2.40
N LEU A 98 -7.35 2.72 1.64
CA LEU A 98 -7.68 2.92 0.24
C LEU A 98 -9.18 2.88 -0.01
N VAL A 99 -9.63 3.66 -0.99
CA VAL A 99 -10.99 3.64 -1.53
C VAL A 99 -10.92 3.21 -2.99
N ALA A 100 -11.67 2.17 -3.36
CA ALA A 100 -11.74 1.73 -4.75
C ALA A 100 -12.39 2.82 -5.63
N VAL A 101 -11.75 3.17 -6.73
CA VAL A 101 -12.39 4.01 -7.75
C VAL A 101 -13.38 3.14 -8.52
N ARG A 102 -14.66 3.46 -8.40
CA ARG A 102 -15.68 2.86 -9.27
C ARG A 102 -15.55 3.54 -10.63
N SER A 103 -15.29 2.78 -11.69
CA SER A 103 -15.57 3.24 -13.04
C SER A 103 -17.07 3.55 -13.09
N GLN A 104 -17.43 4.83 -13.12
CA GLN A 104 -18.79 5.21 -13.51
C GLN A 104 -18.92 4.75 -14.96
N GLY A 105 -19.60 3.62 -15.17
CA GLY A 105 -20.05 3.26 -16.50
C GLY A 105 -20.85 4.45 -16.99
N ILE A 106 -20.34 5.15 -18.01
CA ILE A 106 -21.11 6.14 -18.74
C ILE A 106 -22.31 5.37 -19.27
N ILE A 107 -23.47 5.53 -18.64
CA ILE A 107 -24.73 5.21 -19.28
C ILE A 107 -24.82 6.25 -20.40
N LYS A 108 -24.34 5.89 -21.59
CA LYS A 108 -24.72 6.61 -22.79
C LYS A 108 -26.19 6.29 -22.99
N ALA A 109 -27.02 7.31 -22.77
CA ALA A 109 -28.43 7.30 -23.14
C ALA A 109 -28.57 7.07 -24.66
#